data_AF-A0A9P6NQL8-F1
#
_entry.id   AF-A0A9P6NQL8-F1
#
_cell.length_a   1.000
_cell.length_b   1.000
_cell.length_c   1.000
_cell.angle_alpha   90.00
_cell.angle_beta   90.00
_cell.angle_gamma   90.00
#
_symmetry.space_group_name_H-M   'P 1'
#
loop_
_entity.id
_entity.type
_entity.pdbx_description
1 polymer ?
#
loop_
_entity_poly.entity_id
_entity_poly.type
_entity_poly.pdbx_seq_one_letter_code
_entity_poly.pdbx_strand_id
1 'polypeptide(L)'
;MELKNKHSIATITQLRSAHIPLFSYLSSRALMSSPDCKSNAGPETADHFLFICLIHSHHRLKLKDIIEKLKIPFNKSILHDPEAFPAVADFVGNTWRLKSRWEWAETNLERTPTDQEPPD
;
A
#
# COMPACT_ATOMS: atom_id res chain seq x y z
N MET A 1 -25.67 -2.52 -10.09
CA MET A 1 -24.56 -1.67 -9.62
C MET A 1 -23.44 -1.78 -10.64
N GLU A 2 -23.29 -0.77 -11.50
CA GLU A 2 -22.29 -0.77 -12.57
C GLU A 2 -20.92 -0.44 -11.95
N LEU A 3 -20.02 -1.42 -11.90
CA LEU A 3 -18.66 -1.25 -11.39
C LEU A 3 -17.85 -0.39 -12.38
N LYS A 4 -18.02 0.92 -12.32
CA LYS A 4 -17.47 1.88 -13.30
C LYS A 4 -15.95 2.09 -13.26
N ASN A 5 -15.20 1.34 -12.45
CA ASN A 5 -13.75 1.52 -12.36
C ASN A 5 -12.98 0.19 -12.27
N LYS A 6 -12.55 -0.32 -13.44
CA LYS A 6 -11.70 -1.52 -13.56
C LYS A 6 -10.45 -1.45 -12.67
N HIS A 7 -9.90 -0.24 -12.51
CA HIS A 7 -8.73 0.00 -11.68
C HIS A 7 -9.05 -0.25 -10.19
N SER A 8 -10.20 0.23 -9.70
CA SER A 8 -10.63 -0.03 -8.32
C SER A 8 -10.77 -1.52 -8.03
N ILE A 9 -11.35 -2.31 -8.95
CA ILE A 9 -11.47 -3.76 -8.77
C ILE A 9 -10.09 -4.42 -8.70
N ALA A 10 -9.17 -4.04 -9.60
CA ALA A 10 -7.82 -4.59 -9.62
C ALA A 10 -7.08 -4.29 -8.31
N THR A 11 -7.13 -3.05 -7.83
CA THR A 11 -6.56 -2.64 -6.56
C THR A 11 -7.14 -3.44 -5.39
N ILE A 12 -8.46 -3.58 -5.31
CA ILE A 12 -9.13 -4.35 -4.26
C ILE A 12 -8.72 -5.83 -4.33
N THR A 13 -8.64 -6.40 -5.53
CA THR A 13 -8.22 -7.80 -5.72
C THR A 13 -6.80 -8.00 -5.22
N GLN A 14 -5.87 -7.10 -5.56
CA GLN A 14 -4.49 -7.15 -5.09
C GLN A 14 -4.37 -6.97 -3.57
N LEU A 15 -5.17 -6.07 -2.99
CA LEU A 15 -5.21 -5.89 -1.53
C LEU A 15 -5.71 -7.15 -0.81
N ARG A 16 -6.79 -7.77 -1.31
CA ARG A 16 -7.35 -9.00 -0.75
C ARG A 16 -6.39 -10.19 -0.84
N SER A 17 -5.68 -10.33 -1.95
CA SER A 17 -4.73 -11.43 -2.14
C SER A 17 -3.34 -11.15 -1.58
N ALA A 18 -3.11 -9.97 -0.98
CA ALA A 18 -1.80 -9.49 -0.57
C ALA A 18 -0.74 -9.52 -1.70
N HIS A 19 -1.17 -9.42 -2.97
CA HIS A 19 -0.30 -9.36 -4.15
C HIS A 19 0.04 -7.92 -4.57
N ILE A 20 -0.27 -6.96 -3.71
CA ILE A 20 0.07 -5.55 -3.86
C ILE A 20 1.56 -5.34 -3.49
N PRO A 21 2.33 -4.48 -4.19
CA PRO A 21 3.78 -4.29 -3.96
C PRO A 21 4.12 -3.52 -2.67
N LEU A 22 3.56 -3.95 -1.54
CA LEU A 22 3.95 -3.54 -0.19
C LEU A 22 5.21 -4.29 0.25
N PHE A 23 5.93 -3.82 1.29
CA PHE A 23 7.23 -4.39 1.63
C PHE A 23 7.18 -5.86 2.00
N SER A 24 6.12 -6.32 2.68
CA SER A 24 5.96 -7.75 2.97
C SER A 24 5.91 -8.61 1.69
N TYR A 25 5.16 -8.17 0.67
CA TYR A 25 5.11 -8.84 -0.62
C TYR A 25 6.47 -8.78 -1.35
N LEU A 26 7.09 -7.59 -1.42
CA LEU A 26 8.38 -7.41 -2.10
C LEU A 26 9.49 -8.26 -1.46
N SER A 27 9.53 -8.31 -0.13
CA SER A 27 10.50 -9.12 0.61
C SER A 27 10.30 -10.62 0.38
N SER A 28 9.05 -11.11 0.33
CA SER A 28 8.75 -12.51 -0.03
C SER A 28 9.21 -12.91 -1.44
N ARG A 29 9.44 -11.92 -2.31
CA ARG A 29 9.96 -12.10 -3.67
C ARG A 29 11.45 -11.77 -3.80
N ALA A 30 12.14 -11.55 -2.67
CA ALA A 30 13.54 -11.13 -2.60
C ALA A 30 13.84 -9.83 -3.37
N LEU A 31 12.82 -8.97 -3.58
CA LEU A 31 12.97 -7.66 -4.21
C LEU A 31 13.31 -6.55 -3.20
N MET A 32 13.26 -6.86 -1.90
CA MET A 32 13.63 -5.99 -0.81
C MET A 32 14.18 -6.81 0.36
N SER A 33 15.15 -6.26 1.10
CA SER A 33 15.80 -6.96 2.21
C SER A 33 14.94 -7.08 3.45
N SER A 34 14.06 -6.10 3.73
CA SER A 34 13.18 -6.10 4.91
C SER A 34 11.71 -5.98 4.52
N PRO A 35 10.81 -6.75 5.17
CA PRO A 35 9.37 -6.60 5.02
C PRO A 35 8.80 -5.43 5.83
N ASP A 36 9.61 -4.80 6.70
CA ASP A 36 9.13 -3.86 7.70
C ASP A 36 8.78 -2.49 7.14
N CYS A 37 7.67 -1.94 7.62
CA CYS A 37 7.29 -0.57 7.30
C CYS A 37 8.33 0.41 7.83
N LYS A 38 8.59 1.49 7.07
CA LYS A 38 9.44 2.61 7.50
C LYS A 38 8.96 3.32 8.77
N SER A 39 7.71 3.08 9.20
CA SER A 39 7.20 3.55 10.49
C SER A 39 7.68 2.70 11.69
N ASN A 40 8.45 1.63 11.45
CA ASN A 40 8.98 0.68 12.44
C ASN A 40 7.91 -0.08 13.24
N ALA A 41 6.70 -0.20 12.71
CA ALA A 41 5.59 -0.91 13.34
C ALA A 41 5.41 -2.35 12.83
N GLY A 42 6.50 -2.97 12.35
CA GLY A 42 6.53 -4.33 11.80
C GLY A 42 6.24 -4.42 10.29
N PRO A 43 5.95 -5.63 9.77
CA PRO A 43 5.77 -5.87 8.35
C PRO A 43 4.69 -5.00 7.71
N GLU A 44 5.02 -4.38 6.57
CA GLU A 44 4.05 -3.64 5.77
C GLU A 44 3.15 -4.60 4.98
N THR A 45 2.07 -5.06 5.63
CA THR A 45 0.98 -5.83 5.01
C THR A 45 -0.15 -4.92 4.52
N ALA A 46 -1.12 -5.47 3.79
CA ALA A 46 -2.31 -4.72 3.38
C ALA A 46 -3.08 -4.15 4.60
N ASP A 47 -3.17 -4.93 5.68
CA ASP A 47 -3.82 -4.48 6.91
C ASP A 47 -3.06 -3.33 7.57
N HIS A 48 -1.73 -3.47 7.68
CA HIS A 48 -0.89 -2.42 8.22
C HIS A 48 -1.06 -1.15 7.40
N PHE A 49 -0.96 -1.25 6.09
CA PHE A 49 -1.08 -0.14 5.16
C PHE A 49 -2.43 0.58 5.25
N LEU A 50 -3.54 -0.17 5.26
CA LEU A 50 -4.91 0.37 5.26
C LEU A 50 -5.38 0.89 6.62
N PHE A 51 -4.90 0.33 7.73
CA PHE A 51 -5.49 0.60 9.05
C PHE A 51 -4.52 1.14 10.09
N ILE A 52 -3.20 0.97 9.92
CA ILE A 52 -2.22 1.19 11.02
C ILE A 52 -1.14 2.22 10.64
N CYS A 53 -0.58 2.14 9.43
CA CYS A 53 0.68 2.77 9.02
C CYS A 53 0.78 4.29 9.30
N LEU A 54 1.62 4.73 10.23
CA LEU A 54 1.64 6.16 10.62
C LEU A 54 1.98 7.11 9.46
N ILE A 55 2.77 6.66 8.49
CA ILE A 55 3.17 7.42 7.29
C ILE A 55 1.95 7.86 6.47
N HIS A 56 0.92 7.02 6.41
CA HIS A 56 -0.29 7.27 5.61
C HIS A 56 -1.48 7.72 6.46
N SER A 57 -1.25 8.18 7.69
CA SER A 57 -2.29 8.64 8.61
C SER A 57 -3.18 9.71 8.01
N HIS A 58 -2.62 10.74 7.35
CA HIS A 58 -3.39 11.80 6.72
C HIS A 58 -4.34 11.28 5.61
N HIS A 59 -3.85 10.38 4.77
CA HIS A 59 -4.67 9.74 3.73
C HIS A 59 -5.75 8.83 4.32
N ARG A 60 -5.42 8.11 5.41
CA ARG A 60 -6.39 7.26 6.11
C ARG A 60 -7.51 8.06 6.77
N LEU A 61 -7.23 9.25 7.30
CA LEU A 61 -8.28 10.10 7.87
C LEU A 61 -9.34 10.44 6.82
N LYS A 62 -8.93 10.76 5.59
CA LYS A 62 -9.85 10.99 4.47
C LYS A 62 -10.64 9.73 4.10
N LEU A 63 -9.96 8.58 4.02
CA LEU A 63 -10.63 7.30 3.78
C LEU A 63 -11.67 7.02 4.87
N LYS A 64 -11.30 7.18 6.14
CA LYS A 64 -12.18 6.93 7.30
C LYS A 64 -13.41 7.82 7.28
N ASP A 65 -13.27 9.13 7.02
CA ASP A 65 -14.39 10.06 6.88
C ASP A 65 -15.39 9.64 5.79
N ILE A 66 -14.89 9.19 4.63
CA ILE A 66 -15.76 8.69 3.55
C ILE A 66 -16.47 7.41 3.97
N ILE A 67 -15.74 6.45 4.55
CA ILE A 67 -16.29 5.16 4.99
C ILE A 67 -17.36 5.33 6.09
N GLU A 68 -17.14 6.26 7.02
CA GLU A 68 -18.12 6.59 8.06
C GLU A 68 -19.40 7.19 7.48
N LYS A 69 -19.30 8.05 6.46
CA LYS A 69 -20.47 8.60 5.74
C LYS A 69 -21.27 7.52 5.01
N LEU A 70 -20.61 6.47 4.54
CA LEU A 70 -21.23 5.28 3.94
C LEU A 70 -21.82 4.31 4.99
N LYS A 71 -21.62 4.57 6.29
CA LYS A 71 -22.05 3.70 7.40
C LYS A 71 -21.47 2.28 7.33
N ILE A 72 -20.28 2.14 6.73
CA ILE A 72 -19.56 0.88 6.64
C ILE A 72 -18.56 0.81 7.81
N PRO A 73 -18.39 -0.34 8.49
CA PRO A 73 -17.40 -0.45 9.55
C PRO A 73 -15.97 -0.35 8.98
N PHE A 74 -15.15 0.54 9.56
CA PHE A 74 -13.76 0.77 9.13
C PHE A 74 -12.81 -0.34 9.60
N ASN A 75 -12.93 -1.52 8.97
CA ASN A 75 -12.07 -2.68 9.18
C ASN A 75 -11.88 -3.45 7.85
N LYS A 76 -11.33 -4.67 7.88
CA LYS A 76 -11.09 -5.48 6.67
C LYS A 76 -12.33 -5.69 5.78
N SER A 77 -13.54 -5.63 6.33
CA SER A 77 -14.78 -5.76 5.57
C SER A 77 -14.96 -4.69 4.50
N ILE A 78 -14.30 -3.52 4.61
CA ILE A 78 -14.34 -2.49 3.55
C ILE A 78 -13.80 -3.04 2.23
N LEU A 79 -12.91 -4.04 2.27
CA LEU A 79 -12.42 -4.69 1.07
C LEU A 79 -13.47 -5.57 0.43
N HIS A 80 -14.54 -5.95 1.12
CA HIS A 80 -15.65 -6.77 0.62
C HIS A 80 -16.87 -5.95 0.19
N ASP A 81 -16.93 -4.68 0.56
CA ASP A 81 -18.04 -3.79 0.29
C ASP A 81 -17.84 -2.99 -1.02
N PRO A 82 -18.65 -3.22 -2.06
CA PRO A 82 -18.52 -2.52 -3.34
C PRO A 82 -18.65 -1.00 -3.25
N GLU A 83 -19.37 -0.46 -2.27
CA GLU A 83 -19.53 1.00 -2.07
C GLU A 83 -18.25 1.63 -1.54
N ALA A 84 -17.41 0.86 -0.82
CA ALA A 84 -16.12 1.31 -0.31
C ALA A 84 -15.00 1.27 -1.37
N PHE A 85 -15.16 0.52 -2.47
CA PHE A 85 -14.06 0.30 -3.43
C PHE A 85 -13.49 1.58 -4.05
N PRO A 86 -14.29 2.58 -4.46
CA PRO A 86 -13.74 3.82 -5.00
C PRO A 86 -12.88 4.54 -3.96
N ALA A 87 -13.35 4.66 -2.72
CA ALA A 87 -12.64 5.34 -1.65
C ALA A 87 -11.31 4.64 -1.30
N VAL A 88 -11.30 3.32 -1.26
CA VAL A 88 -10.08 2.53 -1.04
C VAL A 88 -9.11 2.72 -2.22
N ALA A 89 -9.59 2.66 -3.46
CA ALA A 89 -8.75 2.86 -4.64
C ALA A 89 -8.11 4.25 -4.66
N ASP A 90 -8.87 5.29 -4.29
CA ASP A 90 -8.38 6.66 -4.17
C ASP A 90 -7.36 6.79 -3.04
N PHE A 91 -7.58 6.15 -1.89
CA PHE A 91 -6.59 6.10 -0.81
C PHE A 91 -5.27 5.52 -1.34
N VAL A 92 -5.32 4.37 -2.02
CA VAL A 92 -4.14 3.73 -2.59
C VAL A 92 -3.44 4.65 -3.60
N GLY A 93 -4.18 5.26 -4.53
CA GLY A 93 -3.62 6.19 -5.52
C GLY A 93 -2.93 7.40 -4.88
N ASN A 94 -3.55 8.00 -3.86
CA ASN A 94 -3.04 9.20 -3.19
C ASN A 94 -1.84 8.94 -2.28
N THR A 95 -1.65 7.69 -1.81
CA THR A 95 -0.47 7.35 -1.00
C THR A 95 0.83 7.29 -1.80
N TRP A 96 0.75 7.34 -3.14
CA TRP A 96 1.87 7.13 -4.07
C TRP A 96 2.65 5.83 -3.87
N ARG A 97 2.14 4.92 -3.02
CA ARG A 97 2.81 3.69 -2.63
C ARG A 97 2.88 2.69 -3.78
N LEU A 98 1.94 2.77 -4.72
CA LEU A 98 1.86 1.93 -5.92
C LEU A 98 2.24 2.68 -7.20
N LYS A 99 3.13 3.67 -7.10
CA LYS A 99 3.81 4.23 -8.27
C LYS A 99 4.38 3.11 -9.14
N SER A 100 4.46 3.37 -10.45
CA SER A 100 4.84 2.37 -11.45
C SER A 100 6.19 1.72 -11.13
N ARG A 101 6.41 0.49 -11.61
CA ARG A 101 7.65 -0.28 -11.39
C ARG A 101 8.93 0.53 -11.69
N TRP A 102 8.86 1.46 -12.63
CA TRP A 102 9.97 2.32 -13.05
C TRP A 102 10.28 3.42 -12.04
N GLU A 103 9.27 4.02 -11.41
CA GLU A 103 9.45 5.01 -10.34
C GLU A 103 10.05 4.38 -9.06
N TRP A 104 9.76 3.09 -8.80
CA TRP A 104 10.40 2.34 -7.71
C TRP A 104 11.89 2.10 -7.92
N ALA A 105 12.31 1.90 -9.18
CA ALA A 105 13.71 1.72 -9.52
C ALA A 105 14.48 3.02 -9.30
N GLU A 106 13.96 4.16 -9.76
CA GLU A 106 14.59 5.47 -9.58
C GLU A 106 14.72 5.86 -8.10
N THR A 107 13.69 5.65 -7.29
CA THR A 107 13.70 6.08 -5.87
C THR A 107 14.56 5.18 -4.97
N ASN A 108 14.96 3.97 -5.41
CA ASN A 108 15.79 3.05 -4.62
C ASN A 108 17.18 2.78 -5.24
N LEU A 109 17.45 3.21 -6.49
CA LEU A 109 18.78 3.16 -7.10
C LEU A 109 19.73 4.22 -6.52
N GLU A 110 19.23 5.30 -5.92
CA GLU A 110 20.06 6.28 -5.20
C GLU A 110 20.59 5.81 -3.83
N ARG A 111 20.33 4.54 -3.47
CA ARG A 111 20.98 3.87 -2.33
C ARG A 111 21.79 2.66 -2.81
N THR A 112 22.64 2.85 -3.81
CA THR A 112 23.89 2.09 -3.80
C THR A 112 24.69 2.55 -2.60
N PRO A 113 25.16 1.65 -1.72
CA PRO A 113 26.29 1.98 -0.86
C PRO A 113 27.43 2.39 -1.79
N THR A 114 27.71 3.68 -1.86
CA THR A 114 29.02 4.16 -2.27
C THR A 114 30.03 3.55 -1.29
N ASP A 115 31.00 2.85 -1.88
CA ASP A 115 32.34 2.62 -1.36
C ASP A 115 32.48 1.68 -0.14
N GLN A 116 32.80 0.43 -0.44
CA GLN A 116 33.92 -0.21 0.24
C GLN A 116 34.86 -0.79 -0.83
N GLU A 117 35.89 -0.02 -1.16
CA GLU A 117 37.13 -0.58 -1.70
C GLU A 117 37.61 -1.69 -0.76
N PRO A 118 38.04 -2.85 -1.27
CA PRO A 118 38.69 -3.85 -0.43
C PRO A 118 40.02 -3.26 0.08
N PRO A 119 40.32 -3.34 1.39
CA PRO A 119 41.66 -3.06 1.87
C PRO A 119 42.60 -4.18 1.43
N ASP A 120 43.59 -3.77 0.62
CA ASP A 120 44.83 -4.41 0.13
C ASP A 120 44.78 -5.85 -0.42
#